data_AF-A0A2A5RVT1-F1
#
_entry.id   AF-A0A2A5RVT1-F1
#
_cell.length_a   1.000
_cell.length_b   1.000
_cell.length_c   1.000
_cell.angle_alpha   90.00
_cell.angle_beta   90.00
_cell.angle_gamma   90.00
#
_symmetry.space_group_name_H-M   'P 1'
#
loop_
_entity.id
_entity.type
_entity.pdbx_description
1 polymer ?
#
loop_
_entity_poly.entity_id
_entity_poly.type
_entity_poly.pdbx_seq_one_letter_code
_entity_poly.pdbx_strand_id
1 'polypeptide(L)'
;MPVIETIGAWLLFAAPLLQATTELHEEVAGWEAIRNRFQTSNKINIKQISLWWWLVPPVKIMLERRKISKIKQAYADITLSDDTHKALRRFSLKANGWIGVTLGGWLVAISTTWELVEKVELGIKTWIFLLLLLTYTSILFTIKLIKKASH
;
A
#
# COMPACT_ATOMS: atom_id res chain seq x y z
N MET A 1 19.92 -10.68 -19.55
CA MET A 1 19.36 -9.74 -20.56
C MET A 1 18.82 -8.54 -19.77
N PRO A 2 19.54 -7.40 -19.74
CA PRO A 2 19.27 -6.30 -18.78
C PRO A 2 17.86 -5.73 -18.86
N VAL A 3 17.23 -5.79 -20.04
CA VAL A 3 15.82 -5.42 -20.23
C VAL A 3 14.88 -6.37 -19.47
N ILE A 4 15.08 -7.68 -19.56
CA ILE A 4 14.24 -8.69 -18.87
C ILE A 4 14.40 -8.57 -17.36
N GLU A 5 15.64 -8.39 -16.88
CA GLU A 5 15.94 -8.17 -15.46
C GLU A 5 15.22 -6.93 -14.94
N THR A 6 15.26 -5.82 -15.69
CA THR A 6 14.57 -4.58 -15.34
C THR A 6 13.05 -4.78 -15.30
N ILE A 7 12.46 -5.44 -16.30
CA ILE A 7 11.02 -5.76 -16.32
C ILE A 7 10.64 -6.60 -15.10
N GLY A 8 11.42 -7.65 -14.81
CA GLY A 8 11.20 -8.52 -13.65
C GLY A 8 11.24 -7.74 -12.33
N ALA A 9 12.21 -6.84 -12.18
CA ALA A 9 12.34 -6.01 -10.99
C ALA A 9 11.14 -5.06 -10.80
N TRP A 10 10.65 -4.43 -11.87
CA TRP A 10 9.46 -3.58 -11.81
C TRP A 10 8.18 -4.36 -11.52
N LEU A 11 8.07 -5.61 -11.97
CA LEU A 11 6.97 -6.50 -11.58
C LEU A 11 7.05 -6.89 -10.10
N LEU A 12 8.26 -7.17 -9.59
CA LEU A 12 8.52 -7.41 -8.16
C LEU A 12 8.25 -6.17 -7.29
N PHE A 13 8.17 -4.98 -7.86
CA PHE A 13 7.68 -3.78 -7.16
C PHE A 13 6.16 -3.64 -7.27
N ALA A 14 5.62 -3.65 -8.49
CA ALA A 14 4.24 -3.26 -8.76
C ALA A 14 3.20 -4.28 -8.24
N ALA A 15 3.46 -5.58 -8.39
CA ALA A 15 2.55 -6.61 -7.94
C ALA A 15 2.36 -6.63 -6.40
N PRO A 16 3.43 -6.70 -5.59
CA PRO A 16 3.27 -6.63 -4.14
C PRO A 16 2.79 -5.27 -3.66
N LEU A 17 3.04 -4.17 -4.40
CA LEU A 17 2.45 -2.86 -4.06
C LEU A 17 0.92 -2.93 -4.12
N LEU A 18 0.37 -3.53 -5.19
CA LEU A 18 -1.06 -3.74 -5.32
C LEU A 18 -1.59 -4.59 -4.15
N GLN A 19 -0.93 -5.72 -3.85
CA GLN A 19 -1.37 -6.64 -2.80
C GLN A 19 -1.27 -6.02 -1.39
N ALA A 20 -0.19 -5.30 -1.09
CA ALA A 20 -0.05 -4.54 0.14
C ALA A 20 -1.19 -3.55 0.32
N THR A 21 -1.59 -2.90 -0.76
CA THR A 21 -2.64 -1.90 -0.74
C THR A 21 -4.02 -2.50 -0.54
N THR A 22 -4.35 -3.59 -1.24
CA THR A 22 -5.66 -4.24 -1.12
C THR A 22 -5.86 -4.82 0.27
N GLU A 23 -4.85 -5.51 0.82
CA GLU A 23 -4.91 -6.11 2.16
C GLU A 23 -4.98 -5.01 3.25
N LEU A 24 -4.30 -3.87 3.07
CA LEU A 24 -4.44 -2.71 3.97
C LEU A 24 -5.84 -2.10 3.87
N HIS A 25 -6.41 -2.03 2.67
CA HIS A 25 -7.76 -1.52 2.46
C HIS A 25 -8.82 -2.40 3.14
N GLU A 26 -8.66 -3.73 3.04
CA GLU A 26 -9.50 -4.71 3.75
C GLU A 26 -9.38 -4.58 5.27
N GLU A 27 -8.17 -4.38 5.81
CA GLU A 27 -7.98 -4.11 7.23
C GLU A 27 -8.74 -2.84 7.66
N VAL A 28 -8.60 -1.74 6.90
CA VAL A 28 -9.27 -0.47 7.19
C VAL A 28 -10.79 -0.63 7.13
N ALA A 29 -11.31 -1.29 6.09
CA ALA A 29 -12.74 -1.52 5.92
C ALA A 29 -13.33 -2.34 7.08
N GLY A 30 -12.61 -3.36 7.56
CA GLY A 30 -13.02 -4.14 8.73
C GLY A 30 -13.11 -3.29 10.00
N TRP A 31 -12.14 -2.42 10.25
CA TRP A 31 -12.19 -1.48 11.38
C TRP A 31 -13.31 -0.45 11.24
N GLU A 32 -13.59 0.02 10.03
CA GLU A 32 -14.73 0.90 9.78
C GLU A 32 -16.08 0.23 9.97
N ALA A 33 -16.22 -1.05 9.60
CA ALA A 33 -17.43 -1.82 9.84
C ALA A 33 -17.70 -1.96 11.35
N ILE A 34 -16.66 -2.22 12.15
CA ILE A 34 -16.75 -2.22 13.63
C ILE A 34 -17.23 -0.85 14.11
N ARG A 35 -16.57 0.23 13.68
CA ARG A 35 -16.96 1.59 14.05
C ARG A 35 -18.44 1.86 13.72
N ASN A 36 -18.90 1.50 12.54
CA ASN A 36 -20.28 1.74 12.12
C ASN A 36 -21.29 0.89 12.91
N ARG A 37 -20.94 -0.36 13.25
CA ARG A 37 -21.79 -1.23 14.06
C ARG A 37 -21.98 -0.72 15.49
N PHE A 38 -20.93 -0.14 16.08
CA PHE A 38 -20.91 0.32 17.48
C PHE A 38 -21.01 1.85 17.62
N GLN A 39 -21.37 2.56 16.54
CA GLN A 39 -21.54 4.02 16.53
C GLN A 39 -22.69 4.53 17.41
N THR A 40 -23.45 3.63 18.03
CA THR A 40 -24.58 3.92 18.92
C THR A 40 -24.18 4.53 20.27
N SER A 41 -22.93 4.40 20.73
CA SER A 41 -22.52 4.86 22.07
C SER A 41 -21.67 6.13 22.12
N ASN A 42 -20.86 6.43 21.10
CA ASN A 42 -20.07 7.67 21.02
C ASN A 42 -19.67 8.00 19.57
N LYS A 43 -20.18 9.11 19.00
CA LYS A 43 -19.82 9.58 17.66
C LYS A 43 -18.44 10.22 17.65
N ILE A 44 -17.39 9.43 17.42
CA ILE A 44 -16.06 9.98 17.13
C ILE A 44 -16.00 10.34 15.65
N ASN A 45 -15.65 11.58 15.33
CA ASN A 45 -15.45 12.03 13.96
C ASN A 45 -14.06 11.65 13.47
N ILE A 46 -13.95 10.48 12.83
CA ILE A 46 -12.73 10.01 12.16
C ILE A 46 -12.88 10.27 10.65
N LYS A 47 -12.08 11.20 10.13
CA LYS A 47 -12.09 11.64 8.73
C LYS A 47 -11.55 10.56 7.79
N GLN A 48 -12.12 10.48 6.58
CA GLN A 48 -11.60 9.64 5.52
C GLN A 48 -10.24 10.15 5.01
N ILE A 49 -9.32 9.21 4.75
CA ILE A 49 -8.00 9.54 4.22
C ILE A 49 -8.06 9.46 2.71
N SER A 50 -7.74 10.56 2.05
CA SER A 50 -7.70 10.63 0.59
C SER A 50 -6.85 9.52 -0.03
N LEU A 51 -7.31 8.98 -1.17
CA LEU A 51 -6.55 8.02 -1.98
C LEU A 51 -5.31 8.66 -2.62
N TRP A 52 -5.28 9.98 -2.81
CA TRP A 52 -4.15 10.69 -3.42
C TRP A 52 -2.86 10.60 -2.60
N TRP A 53 -2.96 10.32 -1.30
CA TRP A 53 -1.78 10.03 -0.48
C TRP A 53 -1.01 8.79 -0.94
N TRP A 54 -1.57 7.94 -1.81
CA TRP A 54 -0.83 6.85 -2.45
C TRP A 54 0.29 7.32 -3.37
N LEU A 55 0.29 8.58 -3.84
CA LEU A 55 1.45 9.16 -4.51
C LEU A 55 2.72 9.14 -3.63
N VAL A 56 2.53 9.06 -2.31
CA VAL A 56 3.60 8.83 -1.33
C VAL A 56 3.18 7.66 -0.43
N PRO A 57 3.33 6.39 -0.88
CA PRO A 57 2.81 5.21 -0.19
C PRO A 57 3.13 5.15 1.31
N PRO A 58 4.37 5.47 1.77
CA PRO A 58 4.69 5.47 3.20
C PRO A 58 3.78 6.39 4.02
N VAL A 59 3.42 7.56 3.48
CA VAL A 59 2.56 8.53 4.17
C VAL A 59 1.13 8.00 4.27
N LYS A 60 0.57 7.46 3.19
CA LYS A 60 -0.77 6.84 3.21
C LYS A 60 -0.86 5.70 4.23
N ILE A 61 0.13 4.81 4.25
CA ILE A 61 0.19 3.69 5.20
C ILE A 61 0.21 4.21 6.64
N MET A 62 1.04 5.22 6.94
CA MET A 62 1.11 5.82 8.27
C MET A 62 -0.24 6.45 8.68
N LEU A 63 -0.90 7.17 7.78
CA LEU A 63 -2.19 7.79 8.05
C LEU A 63 -3.27 6.74 8.35
N GLU A 64 -3.36 5.66 7.57
CA GLU A 64 -4.33 4.59 7.78
C GLU A 64 -4.08 3.84 9.10
N ARG A 65 -2.81 3.59 9.45
CA ARG A 65 -2.47 3.00 10.75
C ARG A 65 -2.88 3.88 11.93
N ARG A 66 -2.66 5.20 11.81
CA ARG A 66 -3.12 6.16 12.83
C ARG A 66 -4.64 6.15 12.95
N LYS A 67 -5.37 6.05 11.83
CA LYS A 67 -6.83 5.91 11.81
C LYS A 67 -7.30 4.63 12.51
N ILE A 68 -6.71 3.48 12.17
CA ILE A 68 -6.99 2.19 12.82
C ILE A 68 -6.72 2.27 14.32
N SER A 69 -5.60 2.86 14.73
CA SER A 69 -5.24 3.03 16.15
C SER A 69 -6.29 3.86 16.91
N LYS A 70 -6.80 4.94 16.29
CA LYS A 70 -7.89 5.74 16.89
C LYS A 70 -9.18 4.94 17.03
N ILE A 71 -9.55 4.13 16.03
CA ILE A 71 -10.71 3.23 16.12
C ILE A 71 -10.50 2.21 17.23
N LYS A 72 -9.33 1.59 17.34
CA LYS A 72 -9.02 0.63 18.41
C LYS A 72 -9.16 1.25 19.80
N GLN A 73 -8.62 2.45 20.01
CA GLN A 73 -8.73 3.16 21.30
C GLN A 73 -10.18 3.52 21.64
N ALA A 74 -10.93 3.99 20.65
CA ALA A 74 -12.34 4.37 20.80
C ALA A 74 -13.26 3.24 21.25
N TYR A 75 -12.93 2.01 20.85
CA TYR A 75 -13.75 0.83 21.06
C TYR A 75 -12.99 -0.24 21.87
N ALA A 76 -12.05 0.18 22.72
CA ALA A 76 -11.23 -0.72 23.52
C ALA A 76 -12.07 -1.56 24.51
N ASP A 77 -13.19 -1.00 24.99
CA ASP A 77 -14.10 -1.66 25.93
C ASP A 77 -15.06 -2.66 25.24
N ILE A 78 -15.00 -2.77 23.90
CA ILE A 78 -15.87 -3.67 23.14
C ILE A 78 -15.17 -5.01 22.95
N THR A 79 -15.84 -6.08 23.35
CA THR A 79 -15.44 -7.45 23.04
C THR A 79 -15.81 -7.80 21.61
N LEU A 80 -14.80 -7.88 20.73
CA LEU A 80 -14.99 -8.40 19.38
C LEU A 80 -15.02 -9.94 19.43
N SER A 81 -15.69 -10.58 18.47
CA SER A 81 -15.60 -12.03 18.32
C SER A 81 -14.18 -12.46 17.94
N ASP A 82 -13.77 -13.65 18.37
CA ASP A 82 -12.47 -14.23 18.05
C ASP A 82 -12.22 -14.29 16.53
N ASP A 83 -13.26 -14.60 15.75
CA ASP A 83 -13.19 -14.61 14.29
C ASP A 83 -12.88 -13.24 13.69
N THR A 84 -13.47 -12.17 14.26
CA THR A 84 -13.21 -10.79 13.81
C THR A 84 -11.78 -10.38 14.13
N HIS A 85 -11.30 -10.70 15.35
CA HIS A 85 -9.91 -10.45 15.74
C HIS A 85 -8.92 -11.18 14.83
N LYS A 86 -9.18 -12.45 14.54
CA LYS A 86 -8.34 -13.29 13.67
C LYS A 86 -8.31 -12.76 12.24
N ALA A 87 -9.45 -12.34 11.71
CA ALA A 87 -9.54 -11.76 10.37
C ALA A 87 -8.73 -10.46 10.24
N LEU A 88 -8.91 -9.51 11.16
CA LEU A 88 -8.19 -8.22 11.15
C LEU A 88 -6.68 -8.41 11.32
N ARG A 89 -6.27 -9.32 12.21
CA ARG A 89 -4.85 -9.66 12.38
C ARG A 89 -4.26 -10.25 11.10
N ARG A 90 -5.01 -11.11 10.40
CA ARG A 90 -4.57 -11.73 9.14
C ARG A 90 -4.33 -10.69 8.05
N PHE A 91 -5.25 -9.73 7.87
CA PHE A 91 -5.07 -8.64 6.90
C PHE A 91 -3.84 -7.81 7.22
N SER A 92 -3.65 -7.46 8.49
CA SER A 92 -2.48 -6.68 8.93
C SER A 92 -1.15 -7.41 8.66
N LEU A 93 -1.07 -8.72 8.98
CA LEU A 93 0.12 -9.54 8.73
C LEU A 93 0.45 -9.60 7.24
N LYS A 94 -0.55 -9.84 6.39
CA LYS A 94 -0.37 -9.88 4.94
C LYS A 94 0.05 -8.53 4.37
N ALA A 95 -0.63 -7.46 4.74
CA ALA A 95 -0.28 -6.11 4.31
C ALA A 95 1.18 -5.77 4.68
N ASN A 96 1.62 -6.10 5.90
CA ASN A 96 3.01 -5.92 6.34
C ASN A 96 3.99 -6.73 5.49
N GLY A 97 3.68 -8.00 5.22
CA GLY A 97 4.52 -8.86 4.39
C GLY A 97 4.72 -8.26 3.00
N TRP A 98 3.64 -7.86 2.35
CA TRP A 98 3.68 -7.29 1.01
C TRP A 98 4.34 -5.91 0.95
N ILE A 99 4.22 -5.07 1.99
CA ILE A 99 4.99 -3.82 2.09
C ILE A 99 6.49 -4.11 2.06
N GLY A 100 6.95 -5.13 2.81
CA GLY A 100 8.35 -5.53 2.80
C GLY A 100 8.82 -5.98 1.41
N VAL A 101 8.05 -6.84 0.74
CA VAL A 101 8.37 -7.30 -0.63
C VAL A 101 8.37 -6.14 -1.62
N THR A 102 7.43 -5.21 -1.51
CA THR A 102 7.36 -4.00 -2.34
C THR A 102 8.62 -3.16 -2.21
N LEU A 103 9.09 -2.92 -0.98
CA LEU A 103 10.32 -2.17 -0.74
C LEU A 103 11.53 -2.87 -1.33
N GLY A 104 11.63 -4.20 -1.14
CA GLY A 104 12.70 -5.00 -1.74
C GLY A 104 12.69 -4.93 -3.27
N GLY A 105 11.53 -5.14 -3.90
CA GLY A 105 11.37 -5.04 -5.35
C GLY A 105 11.71 -3.66 -5.89
N TRP A 106 11.37 -2.59 -5.17
CA TRP A 106 11.73 -1.23 -5.58
C TRP A 106 13.23 -0.98 -5.56
N LEU A 107 13.94 -1.44 -4.52
CA LEU A 107 15.40 -1.33 -4.44
C LEU A 107 16.09 -2.09 -5.58
N VAL A 108 15.59 -3.30 -5.90
CA VAL A 108 16.08 -4.07 -7.06
C VAL A 108 15.79 -3.30 -8.35
N ALA A 109 14.59 -2.75 -8.52
CA ALA A 109 14.22 -1.98 -9.71
C ALA A 109 15.07 -0.73 -9.91
N ILE A 110 15.43 -0.02 -8.83
CA ILE A 110 16.38 1.11 -8.85
C ILE A 110 17.72 0.67 -9.43
N SER A 111 18.27 -0.44 -8.91
CA SER A 111 19.58 -0.98 -9.32
C SER A 111 19.56 -1.46 -10.77
N THR A 112 18.60 -2.29 -11.16
CA THR A 112 18.52 -2.84 -12.51
C THR A 112 18.27 -1.75 -13.56
N THR A 113 17.51 -0.70 -13.21
CA THR A 113 17.30 0.44 -14.10
C THR A 113 18.59 1.24 -14.29
N TRP A 114 19.45 1.33 -13.25
CA TRP A 114 20.77 1.95 -13.38
C TRP A 114 21.65 1.14 -14.34
N GLU A 115 21.75 -0.17 -14.13
CA GLU A 115 22.52 -1.06 -15.00
C GLU A 115 22.05 -1.03 -16.46
N LEU A 116 20.74 -0.93 -16.69
CA LEU A 116 20.19 -0.80 -18.03
C LEU A 116 20.67 0.50 -18.69
N VAL A 117 20.49 1.64 -18.00
CA VAL A 117 20.86 2.97 -18.51
C VAL A 117 22.36 3.11 -18.75
N GLU A 118 23.17 2.53 -17.87
CA GLU A 118 24.63 2.51 -18.01
C GLU A 118 25.06 1.70 -19.25
N LYS A 119 24.46 0.52 -19.47
CA LYS A 119 24.75 -0.32 -20.65
C LYS A 119 24.37 0.32 -21.99
N VAL A 120 23.40 1.23 -21.99
CA VAL A 120 23.00 1.99 -23.20
C VAL A 120 23.53 3.42 -23.23
N GLU A 121 24.43 3.77 -22.31
CA GLU A 121 25.14 5.06 -22.24
C GLU A 121 24.22 6.31 -22.18
N LEU A 122 23.00 6.17 -21.63
CA LEU A 122 22.00 7.26 -21.62
C LEU A 122 22.14 8.25 -20.43
N GLY A 123 23.05 7.97 -19.49
CA GLY A 123 23.42 8.87 -18.39
C GLY A 123 22.37 9.07 -17.29
N ILE A 124 22.76 9.81 -16.23
CA ILE A 124 21.98 9.95 -14.98
C ILE A 124 20.59 10.58 -15.17
N LYS A 125 20.43 11.52 -16.10
CA LYS A 125 19.14 12.20 -16.32
C LYS A 125 18.07 11.22 -16.79
N THR A 126 18.44 10.31 -17.70
CA THR A 126 17.56 9.27 -18.22
C THR A 126 17.18 8.28 -17.13
N TRP A 127 18.14 7.90 -16.27
CA TRP A 127 17.86 7.04 -15.13
C TRP A 127 16.85 7.66 -14.16
N ILE A 128 17.04 8.92 -13.74
CA ILE A 128 16.09 9.62 -12.86
C ILE A 128 14.70 9.67 -13.51
N PHE A 129 14.63 10.02 -14.81
CA PHE A 129 13.37 10.09 -15.54
C PHE A 129 12.64 8.74 -15.55
N LEU A 130 13.32 7.65 -15.91
CA LEU A 130 12.74 6.31 -15.94
C LEU A 130 12.32 5.84 -14.55
N LEU A 131 13.15 6.10 -13.54
CA LEU A 131 12.84 5.76 -12.15
C LEU A 131 11.53 6.41 -11.69
N LEU A 132 11.38 7.73 -11.92
CA LEU A 132 10.17 8.45 -11.55
C LEU A 132 8.97 7.98 -12.37
N LEU A 133 9.13 7.87 -13.70
CA LEU A 133 8.06 7.45 -14.60
C LEU A 133 7.49 6.09 -14.19
N LEU A 134 8.36 5.08 -14.00
CA LEU A 134 7.94 3.73 -13.68
C LEU A 134 7.36 3.64 -12.26
N THR A 135 7.98 4.30 -11.27
CA THR A 135 7.44 4.37 -9.90
C THR A 135 6.03 4.93 -9.87
N TYR A 136 5.82 6.11 -10.48
CA TYR A 136 4.50 6.75 -10.49
C TYR A 136 3.49 6.00 -11.33
N THR A 137 3.91 5.39 -12.44
CA THR A 137 3.01 4.57 -13.27
C THR A 137 2.48 3.37 -12.48
N SER A 138 3.34 2.66 -11.75
CA SER A 138 2.91 1.55 -10.88
C SER A 138 1.95 2.02 -9.78
N ILE A 139 2.25 3.14 -9.12
CA ILE A 139 1.38 3.70 -8.07
C ILE A 139 0.01 4.13 -8.64
N LEU A 140 -0.01 4.86 -9.75
CA LEU A 140 -1.24 5.33 -10.39
C LEU A 140 -2.09 4.16 -10.87
N PHE A 141 -1.46 3.12 -11.43
CA PHE A 141 -2.12 1.90 -11.81
C PHE A 141 -2.79 1.22 -10.61
N THR A 142 -2.07 1.08 -9.49
CA THR A 142 -2.62 0.55 -8.24
C THR A 142 -3.81 1.38 -7.75
N ILE A 143 -3.71 2.72 -7.69
CA ILE A 143 -4.82 3.61 -7.30
C ILE A 143 -6.04 3.40 -8.20
N LYS A 144 -5.84 3.31 -9.52
CA LYS A 144 -6.92 3.12 -10.50
C LYS A 144 -7.63 1.78 -10.28
N LEU A 145 -6.89 0.71 -10.03
CA LEU A 145 -7.47 -0.61 -9.77
C LEU A 145 -8.32 -0.63 -8.49
N ILE A 146 -7.82 -0.02 -7.41
CA ILE A 146 -8.56 0.04 -6.13
C ILE A 146 -9.85 0.83 -6.29
N LYS A 147 -9.82 1.99 -6.96
CA LYS A 147 -11.02 2.78 -7.23
C LYS A 147 -12.06 2.01 -8.03
N LYS A 148 -11.61 1.19 -9.00
CA LYS A 148 -12.51 0.36 -9.81
C LYS A 148 -13.13 -0.76 -8.98
N ALA A 149 -12.40 -1.35 -8.04
CA ALA A 149 -12.90 -2.41 -7.17
C ALA A 149 -13.87 -1.91 -6.07
N SER A 150 -13.86 -0.61 -5.76
CA SER A 150 -14.76 0.01 -4.77
C SER A 150 -16.11 0.48 -5.33
N HIS A 151 -16.39 0.23 -6.60
CA HIS A 151 -17.66 0.52 -7.30
C HIS A 151 -18.28 -0.78 -7.80
#